data_AF-A0A850X5M8-F1
#
_entry.id   AF-A0A850X5M8-F1
#
_cell.length_a   1.000
_cell.length_b   1.000
_cell.length_c   1.000
_cell.angle_alpha   90.00
_cell.angle_beta   90.00
_cell.angle_gamma   90.00
#
_symmetry.space_group_name_H-M   'P 1'
#
loop_
_entity.id
_entity.type
_entity.pdbx_description
1 polymer ?
#
loop_
_entity_poly.entity_id
_entity_poly.type
_entity_poly.pdbx_seq_one_letter_code
_entity_poly.pdbx_strand_id
1 'polypeptide(L)' 'QRFPTEKAYYIAKEVATTERTYLKDLEVITTWFQSAVSKEDCMPETLKNLIFSNFEPLHKFHTGFLKEIEQRLALW' A
#
# COMPACT_ATOMS: atom_id res chain seq x y z
N GLN A 1 -12.76 29.90 18.43
CA GLN A 1 -13.38 28.56 18.30
C GLN A 1 -12.45 27.72 17.43
N ARG A 2 -11.87 26.65 17.96
CA ARG A 2 -11.02 25.73 17.17
C ARG A 2 -11.96 24.76 16.46
N PHE A 3 -12.03 24.83 15.14
CA PHE A 3 -12.97 24.05 14.35
C PHE A 3 -12.62 22.55 14.43
N PRO A 4 -13.60 21.64 14.66
CA PRO A 4 -13.38 20.18 14.67
C PRO A 4 -12.72 19.66 13.38
N THR A 5 -12.88 20.42 12.30
CA THR A 5 -12.38 20.17 10.95
C THR A 5 -10.86 20.08 10.88
N GLU A 6 -10.11 20.85 11.69
CA GLU A 6 -8.64 20.83 11.65
C GLU A 6 -8.08 19.49 12.16
N LYS A 7 -8.60 18.98 13.29
CA LYS A 7 -8.13 17.72 13.86
C LYS A 7 -8.41 16.56 12.92
N ALA A 8 -9.60 16.49 12.34
CA ALA A 8 -9.97 15.47 11.37
C ALA A 8 -9.08 15.54 10.10
N TYR A 9 -8.77 16.75 9.63
CA TYR A 9 -7.88 16.96 8.50
C TYR A 9 -6.46 16.44 8.76
N TYR A 10 -5.87 16.75 9.93
CA TYR A 10 -4.52 16.27 10.26
C TYR A 10 -4.46 14.76 10.43
N ILE A 11 -5.49 14.14 11.01
CA ILE A 11 -5.59 12.68 11.09
C ILE A 11 -5.64 12.06 9.69
N ALA A 12 -6.48 12.59 8.79
CA ALA A 12 -6.56 12.09 7.41
C ALA A 12 -5.23 12.26 6.66
N LYS A 13 -4.51 13.36 6.89
CA LYS A 13 -3.17 13.60 6.33
C LYS A 13 -2.13 12.61 6.87
N GLU A 14 -2.19 12.30 8.17
CA GLU A 14 -1.34 11.29 8.79
C GLU A 14 -1.60 9.91 8.17
N VAL A 15 -2.87 9.50 8.07
CA VAL A 15 -3.28 8.26 7.40
C VAL A 15 -2.74 8.19 5.97
N ALA A 16 -2.91 9.23 5.16
CA ALA A 16 -2.39 9.24 3.78
C ALA A 16 -0.85 9.11 3.74
N THR A 17 -0.16 9.68 4.72
CA THR A 17 1.31 9.63 4.79
C THR A 17 1.79 8.24 5.18
N THR A 18 1.19 7.64 6.21
CA THR A 18 1.53 6.28 6.66
C THR A 18 1.11 5.21 5.64
N GLU A 19 0.01 5.44 4.93
CA GLU A 19 -0.44 4.54 3.85
C GLU A 19 0.54 4.54 2.67
N ARG A 20 1.13 5.70 2.34
CA ARG A 20 2.17 5.79 1.31
C ARG A 20 3.41 4.96 1.67
N THR A 21 3.83 4.98 2.93
CA THR A 21 4.96 4.15 3.38
C THR A 21 4.59 2.67 3.43
N TYR A 22 3.36 2.33 3.83
CA TYR A 22 2.87 0.95 3.81
C TYR A 22 2.86 0.35 2.40
N LEU A 23 2.47 1.13 1.37
CA LEU A 23 2.58 0.68 -0.02
C LEU A 23 4.03 0.41 -0.43
N LYS A 24 4.99 1.21 0.04
CA LYS A 24 6.42 0.93 -0.19
C LYS A 24 6.87 -0.37 0.45
N ASP A 25 6.37 -0.68 1.63
CA ASP A 25 6.64 -1.97 2.28
C ASP A 25 6.02 -3.13 1.49
N LEU A 26 4.81 -2.97 0.94
CA LEU A 26 4.19 -3.97 0.06
C LEU A 26 4.91 -4.12 -1.28
N GLU A 27 5.50 -3.06 -1.84
CA GLU A 27 6.34 -3.11 -3.05
C GLU A 27 7.58 -4.01 -2.82
N VAL A 28 8.13 -4.06 -1.60
CA VAL A 28 9.26 -4.96 -1.26
C VAL A 28 8.89 -6.40 -1.57
N ILE A 29 7.68 -6.84 -1.24
CA ILE A 29 7.23 -8.21 -1.49
C ILE A 29 6.75 -8.35 -2.94
N THR A 30 5.81 -7.52 -3.36
CA THR A 30 5.10 -7.68 -4.64
C THR A 30 5.94 -7.32 -5.86
N THR A 31 7.03 -6.58 -5.71
CA THR A 31 7.88 -6.17 -6.85
C THR A 31 9.31 -6.66 -6.68
N TRP A 32 9.98 -6.26 -5.60
CA TRP A 32 11.42 -6.52 -5.43
C TRP A 32 11.70 -7.99 -5.16
N PHE A 33 11.01 -8.58 -4.19
CA PHE A 33 11.16 -9.99 -3.83
C PHE A 33 10.68 -10.90 -4.96
N GLN A 34 9.52 -10.61 -5.58
CA GLN A 34 9.02 -11.33 -6.75
C GLN A 34 10.06 -11.37 -7.88
N SER A 35 10.69 -10.24 -8.19
CA SER A 35 11.74 -10.17 -9.20
C SER A 35 12.97 -11.00 -8.83
N ALA A 36 13.40 -10.97 -7.57
CA ALA A 36 14.56 -11.74 -7.10
C ALA A 36 14.31 -13.25 -7.21
N VAL A 37 13.18 -13.75 -6.69
CA VAL A 37 12.87 -15.20 -6.70
C VAL A 37 12.53 -15.74 -8.09
N SER A 38 12.08 -14.88 -9.01
CA SER A 38 11.80 -15.27 -10.40
C SER A 38 13.08 -15.40 -11.23
N LYS A 39 14.12 -14.62 -10.92
CA LYS A 39 15.42 -14.68 -11.61
C LYS A 39 16.25 -15.89 -11.20
N GLU A 40 16.21 -16.26 -9.92
CA GLU A 40 17.06 -17.30 -9.36
C GLU A 40 16.41 -18.70 -9.38
N ASP A 41 15.14 -18.80 -9.79
CA ASP A 41 14.29 -20.00 -9.71
C ASP A 41 14.43 -20.78 -8.39
N CYS A 42 14.66 -20.05 -7.30
CA CYS A 42 15.08 -20.60 -6.01
C CYS A 42 13.90 -20.95 -5.09
N MET A 43 12.66 -20.74 -5.56
CA MET A 43 11.44 -20.94 -4.77
C MET A 43 10.45 -21.85 -5.49
N PRO A 44 9.88 -22.88 -4.80
CA PRO A 44 8.84 -23.72 -5.37
C PRO A 44 7.62 -22.92 -5.83
N GLU A 45 7.06 -23.31 -6.96
CA GLU A 45 5.94 -22.61 -7.60
C GLU A 45 4.71 -22.52 -6.69
N THR A 46 4.43 -23.55 -5.89
CA THR A 46 3.33 -23.52 -4.90
C THR A 46 3.52 -22.42 -3.86
N LEU A 47 4.76 -22.17 -3.41
CA LEU A 47 5.05 -21.14 -2.42
C LEU A 47 5.04 -19.73 -3.05
N LYS A 48 5.57 -19.58 -4.27
CA LYS A 48 5.45 -18.34 -5.06
C LYS A 48 3.98 -17.95 -5.21
N ASN A 49 3.15 -18.88 -5.66
CA ASN A 49 1.72 -18.64 -5.83
C ASN A 49 1.02 -18.31 -4.51
N LEU A 50 1.32 -19.04 -3.43
CA LEU A 50 0.75 -18.73 -2.11
C LEU A 50 1.10 -17.31 -1.66
N ILE A 51 2.35 -16.86 -1.78
CA ILE A 51 2.73 -15.53 -1.33
C ILE A 51 2.12 -14.45 -2.24
N PHE A 52 2.40 -14.49 -3.55
CA PHE A 52 2.03 -13.38 -4.43
C PHE A 52 0.52 -13.25 -4.66
N SER A 53 -0.22 -14.37 -4.71
CA SER A 53 -1.68 -14.31 -4.83
C SER A 53 -2.37 -13.68 -3.62
N ASN A 54 -1.72 -13.63 -2.45
CA ASN A 54 -2.24 -12.96 -1.27
C ASN A 54 -1.80 -11.48 -1.19
N PHE A 55 -0.56 -11.16 -1.58
CA PHE A 55 -0.01 -9.81 -1.43
C PHE A 55 -0.32 -8.88 -2.61
N GLU A 56 -0.43 -9.37 -3.84
CA GLU A 56 -0.76 -8.54 -5.01
C GLU A 56 -2.16 -7.89 -4.88
N PRO A 57 -3.23 -8.61 -4.49
CA PRO A 57 -4.53 -8.00 -4.29
C PRO A 57 -4.54 -6.95 -3.17
N LEU A 58 -3.78 -7.18 -2.09
CA LEU A 58 -3.62 -6.21 -1.00
C LEU A 58 -2.97 -4.91 -1.51
N HIS A 59 -1.83 -5.02 -2.19
CA HIS A 59 -1.16 -3.87 -2.76
C HIS A 59 -2.05 -3.09 -3.74
N LYS A 60 -2.79 -3.80 -4.60
CA LYS A 60 -3.75 -3.19 -5.53
C LYS A 60 -4.87 -2.44 -4.81
N PHE A 61 -5.47 -3.06 -3.78
CA PHE A 61 -6.54 -2.44 -3.00
C PHE A 61 -6.04 -1.16 -2.30
N HIS A 62 -4.94 -1.26 -1.57
CA HIS A 62 -4.37 -0.14 -0.82
C HIS A 62 -3.88 1.00 -1.73
N THR A 63 -3.43 0.68 -2.95
CA THR A 63 -3.10 1.71 -3.96
C THR A 63 -4.36 2.49 -4.38
N GLY A 64 -5.50 1.81 -4.52
CA GLY A 64 -6.78 2.47 -4.79
C GLY A 64 -7.24 3.33 -3.61
N PHE A 65 -7.18 2.77 -2.41
CA PHE A 65 -7.54 3.45 -1.17
C PHE A 65 -6.73 4.74 -0.95
N LEU A 66 -5.41 4.70 -1.14
CA LEU A 66 -4.57 5.90 -1.03
C LEU A 66 -5.01 7.00 -2.01
N LYS A 67 -5.31 6.64 -3.27
CA LYS A 67 -5.78 7.60 -4.27
C LYS A 67 -7.09 8.27 -3.84
N GLU A 68 -8.03 7.51 -3.28
CA GLU A 68 -9.30 8.06 -2.78
C GLU A 68 -9.09 9.02 -1.60
N ILE A 69 -8.21 8.67 -0.65
CA ILE A 69 -7.88 9.56 0.48
C ILE A 69 -7.21 10.83 -0.03
N GLU A 70 -6.21 10.73 -0.90
CA GLU A 70 -5.50 11.87 -1.45
C GLU A 70 -6.44 12.80 -2.22
N GLN A 71 -7.35 12.24 -3.03
CA GLN A 71 -8.38 13.02 -3.72
C GLN A 71 -9.31 13.72 -2.72
N ARG A 72 -9.76 13.04 -1.67
CA ARG A 72 -10.61 13.64 -0.65
C ARG A 72 -9.90 14.75 0.12
N LEU A 73 -8.61 14.58 0.43
CA LEU A 73 -7.77 15.60 1.08
C LEU A 73 -7.54 16.82 0.19
N ALA A 74 -7.41 16.65 -1.12
CA ALA A 74 -7.24 17.75 -2.06
C ALA A 74 -8.50 18.60 -2.23
N LEU A 75 -9.69 18.02 -1.99
CA LEU A 75 -10.99 18.69 -2.06
C LEU A 75 -11.49 19.24 -0.71
N TRP A 76 -10.70 19.07 0.35
CA TRP A 76 -11.02 19.52 1.70
C TRP A 76 -10.75 21.01 1.86
#